data_AF-A0A7S8HDU6-F1
#
_entry.id   AF-A0A7S8HDU6-F1
#
_cell.length_a   1.000
_cell.length_b   1.000
_cell.length_c   1.000
_cell.angle_alpha   90.00
_cell.angle_beta   90.00
_cell.angle_gamma   90.00
#
_symmetry.space_group_name_H-M   'P 1'
#
loop_
_entity.id
_entity.type
_entity.pdbx_description
1 polymer ?
#
loop_
_entity_poly.entity_id
_entity_poly.type
_entity_poly.pdbx_seq_one_letter_code
_entity_poly.pdbx_strand_id
1 'polypeptide(L)'
;MGIIRVKDHSGNTHELEAVEGWRVMEIIREHGLDIEGLCGGACECATCHVHVSPDWAARISPATDDEEDKLDELPILSDTSRLSCQIIWSEALDGLELTLAEQV
;
A
#
# COMPACT_ATOMS: atom_id res chain seq x y z
N MET A 1 2.88 -3.21 -18.30
CA MET A 1 3.84 -2.43 -17.48
C MET A 1 3.23 -1.07 -17.27
N GLY A 2 3.06 -0.65 -16.02
CA GLY A 2 2.37 0.60 -15.67
C GLY A 2 3.10 1.30 -14.54
N ILE A 3 2.42 2.23 -13.88
CA ILE A 3 3.00 3.01 -12.79
C ILE A 3 2.10 3.04 -11.54
N ILE A 4 2.72 3.29 -10.39
CA ILE A 4 2.03 3.73 -9.18
C ILE A 4 2.66 5.05 -8.69
N ARG A 5 1.85 5.91 -8.09
CA ARG A 5 2.30 7.18 -7.48
C ARG A 5 2.28 7.04 -5.97
N VAL A 6 3.45 7.19 -5.37
CA VAL A 6 3.64 6.99 -3.93
C VAL A 6 4.13 8.29 -3.32
N LYS A 7 3.36 8.82 -2.37
CA LYS A 7 3.80 9.94 -1.54
C LYS A 7 4.56 9.41 -0.32
N ASP A 8 5.80 9.83 -0.14
CA ASP A 8 6.65 9.44 0.99
C ASP A 8 6.36 10.25 2.27
N HIS A 9 7.04 9.88 3.37
CA HIS A 9 6.96 10.56 4.66
C HIS A 9 7.46 12.01 4.64
N SER A 10 8.28 12.38 3.65
CA SER A 10 8.75 13.76 3.44
C SER A 10 7.76 14.59 2.63
N GLY A 11 6.68 13.98 2.14
CA GLY A 11 5.65 14.59 1.31
C GLY A 11 5.97 14.64 -0.18
N ASN A 12 7.07 14.02 -0.64
CA ASN A 12 7.43 13.96 -2.05
C ASN A 12 6.66 12.82 -2.73
N THR A 13 6.18 13.07 -3.94
CA THR A 13 5.51 12.06 -4.76
C THR A 13 6.49 11.44 -5.75
N HIS A 14 6.54 10.12 -5.77
CA HIS A 14 7.39 9.31 -6.64
C HIS A 14 6.52 8.52 -7.61
N GLU A 15 6.88 8.51 -8.89
CA GLU A 15 6.30 7.59 -9.87
C GLU A 15 7.18 6.34 -9.95
N LEU A 16 6.61 5.18 -9.61
CA LEU A 16 7.31 3.90 -9.56
C LEU A 16 6.82 3.00 -10.68
N GLU A 17 7.75 2.29 -11.32
CA GLU A 17 7.38 1.29 -12.32
C GLU A 17 6.73 0.09 -11.64
N ALA A 18 5.59 -0.35 -12.18
CA ALA A 18 4.80 -1.41 -11.61
C ALA A 18 4.73 -2.63 -12.53
N VAL A 19 4.94 -3.80 -11.93
CA VAL A 19 4.93 -5.11 -12.59
C VAL A 19 3.64 -5.83 -12.22
N GLU A 20 2.94 -6.34 -13.23
CA GLU A 20 1.67 -7.04 -13.02
C GLU A 20 1.85 -8.27 -12.14
N GLY A 21 0.91 -8.46 -11.20
CA GLY A 21 0.90 -9.57 -10.26
C GLY A 21 1.77 -9.37 -9.02
N TRP A 22 2.56 -8.29 -8.95
CA TRP A 22 3.35 -7.98 -7.75
C TRP A 22 2.49 -7.34 -6.67
N ARG A 23 2.90 -7.53 -5.42
CA ARG A 23 2.30 -6.80 -4.31
C ARG A 23 2.76 -5.35 -4.36
N VAL A 24 1.86 -4.42 -4.06
CA VAL A 24 2.20 -2.99 -4.03
C VAL A 24 3.37 -2.72 -3.07
N MET A 25 3.42 -3.40 -1.92
CA MET A 25 4.56 -3.33 -1.01
C MET A 25 5.90 -3.69 -1.68
N GLU A 26 5.93 -4.74 -2.51
CA GLU A 26 7.17 -5.18 -3.18
C GLU A 26 7.63 -4.15 -4.20
N ILE A 27 6.70 -3.55 -4.94
CA ILE A 27 6.98 -2.46 -5.89
C ILE A 27 7.61 -1.26 -5.17
N ILE A 28 7.03 -0.85 -4.02
CA ILE A 28 7.53 0.25 -3.20
C ILE A 28 8.96 -0.03 -2.70
N ARG A 29 9.20 -1.25 -2.19
CA ARG A 29 10.51 -1.66 -1.67
C ARG A 29 11.58 -1.73 -2.75
N GLU A 30 11.25 -2.25 -3.92
CA GLU A 30 12.17 -2.35 -5.06
C GLU A 30 12.68 -0.97 -5.49
N HIS A 31 11.85 0.07 -5.33
CA HIS A 31 12.22 1.46 -5.63
C HIS A 31 12.88 2.20 -4.46
N GLY A 32 13.17 1.50 -3.35
CA GLY A 32 13.92 2.04 -2.22
C GLY A 32 13.16 3.03 -1.34
N LEU A 33 11.83 3.04 -1.40
CA LEU A 33 11.01 3.82 -0.48
C LEU A 33 10.87 3.11 0.87
N ASP A 34 10.69 3.91 1.92
CA ASP A 34 10.72 3.48 3.31
C ASP A 34 9.41 2.82 3.74
N ILE A 35 9.27 1.54 3.41
CA ILE A 35 8.19 0.66 3.86
C ILE A 35 8.77 -0.62 4.44
N GLU A 36 8.39 -0.97 5.66
CA GLU A 36 9.04 -2.07 6.38
C GLU A 36 8.52 -3.45 5.92
N GLY A 37 7.22 -3.72 6.12
CA GLY A 37 6.63 -5.02 5.84
C GLY A 37 7.34 -6.19 6.55
N LEU A 38 7.40 -6.14 7.89
CA LEU A 38 8.22 -7.05 8.70
C LEU A 38 7.86 -8.54 8.56
N CYS A 39 6.57 -8.85 8.35
CA CYS A 39 6.10 -10.22 8.15
C CYS A 39 6.30 -10.74 6.70
N GLY A 40 6.89 -9.95 5.81
CA GLY A 40 7.08 -10.34 4.40
C GLY A 40 5.78 -10.51 3.60
N GLY A 41 4.68 -9.91 4.04
CA GLY A 41 3.39 -9.97 3.35
C GLY A 41 2.45 -11.08 3.81
N ALA A 42 2.75 -11.73 4.94
CA ALA A 42 1.92 -12.78 5.53
C ALA A 42 0.62 -12.28 6.21
N CYS A 43 0.35 -10.97 6.19
CA CYS A 43 -0.77 -10.35 6.92
C CYS A 43 -0.70 -10.56 8.45
N GLU A 44 0.51 -10.68 9.00
CA GLU A 44 0.73 -10.87 10.45
C GLU A 44 1.23 -9.60 11.16
N CYS A 45 1.50 -8.53 10.42
CA CYS A 45 1.88 -7.22 10.95
C CYS A 45 1.18 -6.10 10.17
N ALA A 46 1.22 -4.88 10.70
CA ALA A 46 0.68 -3.68 10.04
C ALA A 46 1.75 -2.71 9.51
N THR A 47 3.04 -3.09 9.48
CA THR A 47 4.14 -2.17 9.10
C THR A 47 4.30 -1.90 7.60
N CYS A 48 3.32 -2.29 6.80
CA CYS A 48 3.22 -1.94 5.38
C CYS A 48 1.98 -1.08 5.09
N HIS A 49 1.48 -0.41 6.13
CA HIS A 49 0.30 0.44 6.10
C HIS A 49 0.51 1.62 5.15
N VAL A 50 -0.49 1.84 4.31
CA VAL A 50 -0.58 2.96 3.36
C VAL A 50 -2.00 3.52 3.38
N HIS A 51 -2.11 4.77 2.96
CA HIS A 51 -3.40 5.40 2.64
C HIS A 51 -3.60 5.40 1.14
N VAL A 52 -4.62 4.70 0.66
CA VAL A 52 -4.98 4.70 -0.76
C VAL A 52 -5.77 5.97 -1.06
N SER A 53 -5.54 6.58 -2.22
CA SER A 53 -6.33 7.72 -2.65
C SER A 53 -7.82 7.34 -2.78
N PRO A 54 -8.77 8.17 -2.31
CA PRO A 54 -10.21 7.86 -2.36
C PRO A 54 -10.72 7.47 -3.77
N ASP A 55 -10.14 8.05 -4.82
CA ASP A 55 -10.48 7.77 -6.22
C ASP A 55 -10.13 6.33 -6.65
N TRP A 56 -9.23 5.69 -5.90
CA TRP A 56 -8.71 4.35 -6.14
C TRP A 56 -9.22 3.31 -5.13
N ALA A 57 -9.68 3.72 -3.96
CA ALA A 57 -10.11 2.82 -2.89
C ALA A 57 -11.22 1.84 -3.33
N ALA A 58 -12.14 2.28 -4.20
CA ALA A 58 -13.20 1.43 -4.75
C ALA A 58 -12.73 0.52 -5.91
N ARG A 59 -11.51 0.68 -6.41
CA ARG A 59 -10.95 -0.06 -7.56
C ARG A 59 -10.04 -1.21 -7.13
N ILE A 60 -9.52 -1.17 -5.91
CA ILE A 60 -8.74 -2.26 -5.33
C ILE A 60 -9.66 -3.30 -4.72
N SER A 61 -9.16 -4.53 -4.53
CA SER A 61 -9.88 -5.56 -3.79
C SER A 61 -10.21 -5.07 -2.38
N PRO A 62 -11.37 -5.38 -1.80
CA PRO A 62 -11.68 -5.01 -0.42
C PRO A 62 -10.65 -5.61 0.54
N ALA A 63 -10.51 -5.01 1.73
CA ALA A 63 -9.74 -5.62 2.80
C ALA A 63 -10.38 -6.96 3.20
N THR A 64 -9.55 -7.93 3.56
CA THR A 64 -10.01 -9.18 4.15
C THR A 64 -10.21 -9.00 5.65
N ASP A 65 -11.02 -9.85 6.29
CA ASP A 65 -11.19 -9.82 7.76
C ASP A 65 -9.84 -9.85 8.50
N ASP A 66 -8.90 -10.71 8.07
CA ASP A 66 -7.55 -10.77 8.65
C ASP A 66 -6.74 -9.47 8.44
N GLU A 67 -7.01 -8.72 7.37
CA GLU A 67 -6.35 -7.44 7.10
C GLU A 67 -6.94 -6.35 7.99
N GLU A 68 -8.27 -6.32 8.12
CA GLU A 68 -9.01 -5.40 9.00
C GLU A 68 -8.58 -5.60 10.46
N ASP A 69 -8.49 -6.84 10.93
CA ASP A 69 -8.00 -7.18 12.27
C ASP A 69 -6.62 -6.59 12.57
N LYS A 70 -5.72 -6.58 11.57
CA LYS A 70 -4.37 -5.97 11.73
C LYS A 70 -4.41 -4.45 11.65
N LEU A 71 -5.27 -3.89 10.81
CA LEU A 71 -5.43 -2.45 10.67
C LEU A 71 -6.03 -1.83 11.94
N ASP A 72 -6.93 -2.53 12.63
CA ASP A 72 -7.55 -2.09 13.89
C ASP A 72 -6.56 -1.98 15.06
N GLU A 73 -5.38 -2.60 14.96
CA GLU A 73 -4.30 -2.46 15.93
C GLU A 73 -3.56 -1.12 15.81
N LEU A 74 -3.78 -0.37 14.71
CA LEU A 74 -3.08 0.88 14.44
C LEU A 74 -3.70 2.08 15.18
N PRO A 75 -2.87 3.01 15.69
CA PRO A 75 -3.37 4.20 16.39
C PRO A 75 -4.01 5.23 15.45
N ILE A 76 -3.64 5.23 14.16
CA ILE A 76 -4.15 6.17 13.15
C ILE A 76 -4.68 5.34 11.98
N LEU A 77 -6.00 5.26 11.90
CA LEU A 77 -6.71 4.59 10.81
C LEU A 77 -7.58 5.59 10.04
N SER A 78 -7.77 5.33 8.76
CA SER A 78 -8.63 6.06 7.86
C SER A 78 -9.45 5.08 7.02
N ASP A 79 -10.56 5.52 6.45
CA ASP A 79 -11.42 4.67 5.61
C ASP A 79 -10.72 4.11 4.36
N THR A 80 -9.58 4.69 3.97
CA THR A 80 -8.77 4.24 2.84
C THR A 80 -7.42 3.64 3.28
N SER A 81 -7.26 3.37 4.58
CA SER A 81 -6.10 2.64 5.11
C SER A 81 -6.10 1.20 4.61
N ARG A 82 -4.94 0.76 4.13
CA ARG A 82 -4.73 -0.61 3.63
C ARG A 82 -3.35 -1.11 3.97
N LEU A 83 -3.18 -2.43 4.02
CA LEU A 83 -1.88 -3.06 4.00
C LEU A 83 -1.44 -3.22 2.55
N SER A 84 -0.44 -2.45 2.13
CA SER A 84 0.06 -2.49 0.75
C SER A 84 0.54 -3.88 0.30
N CYS A 85 0.88 -4.77 1.26
CA CYS A 85 1.21 -6.14 0.94
C CYS A 85 0.01 -6.97 0.48
N GLN A 86 -1.23 -6.62 0.85
CA GLN A 86 -2.45 -7.32 0.44
C GLN A 86 -3.06 -6.78 -0.86
N ILE A 87 -2.49 -5.72 -1.42
CA ILE A 87 -2.91 -5.18 -2.72
C ILE A 87 -2.02 -5.79 -3.81
N ILE A 88 -2.63 -6.53 -4.73
CA ILE A 88 -1.97 -7.03 -5.94
C ILE A 88 -2.14 -6.01 -7.05
N TRP A 89 -1.04 -5.53 -7.61
CA TRP A 89 -1.08 -4.60 -8.72
C TRP A 89 -1.42 -5.31 -10.03
N SER A 90 -2.27 -4.68 -10.84
CA SER A 90 -2.67 -5.12 -12.17
C SER A 90 -2.79 -3.93 -13.11
N GLU A 91 -2.90 -4.15 -14.42
CA GLU A 91 -3.01 -3.06 -15.39
C GLU A 91 -4.26 -2.17 -15.17
N ALA A 92 -5.30 -2.69 -14.50
CA ALA A 92 -6.48 -1.90 -14.10
C ALA A 92 -6.16 -0.82 -13.04
N LEU A 93 -5.02 -0.95 -12.38
CA LEU A 93 -4.50 -0.05 -11.35
C LEU A 93 -3.35 0.83 -11.87
N ASP A 94 -3.22 0.98 -13.19
CA ASP A 94 -2.22 1.88 -13.77
C ASP A 94 -2.49 3.33 -13.36
N GLY A 95 -1.52 3.93 -12.68
CA GLY A 95 -1.63 5.25 -12.06
C GLY A 95 -2.17 5.25 -10.63
N LEU A 96 -2.28 4.09 -9.97
CA LEU A 96 -2.69 3.97 -8.56
C LEU A 96 -1.94 4.96 -7.68
N GLU A 97 -2.69 5.76 -6.91
CA GLU A 97 -2.13 6.76 -6.00
C GLU A 97 -2.29 6.33 -4.54
N LEU A 98 -1.20 6.41 -3.78
CA LEU A 98 -1.18 6.09 -2.36
C LEU A 98 -0.13 6.93 -1.62
N THR A 99 -0.27 7.00 -0.30
CA THR A 99 0.66 7.68 0.60
C THR A 99 1.15 6.69 1.65
N LEU A 100 2.45 6.71 1.95
CA LEU A 100 2.99 5.93 3.06
C LEU A 100 2.43 6.49 4.38
N ALA A 101 1.91 5.61 5.23
CA ALA A 101 1.40 6.02 6.52
C ALA A 101 2.55 6.28 7.49
N GLU A 102 2.44 7.32 8.32
CA GLU A 102 3.42 7.57 9.37
C GLU A 102 3.42 6.38 10.34
N GLN A 103 4.60 5.81 10.57
CA GLN A 103 4.76 4.75 11.56
C GLN A 103 4.87 5.41 12.95
N VAL A 104 4.02 4.98 13.87
CA VAL A 104 4.04 5.42 15.28
C VAL A 104 4.84 4.44 16.12
#